data_AF-A0A256W5T8-F1
#
_entry.id   AF-A0A256W5T8-F1
#
_cell.length_a   1.000
_cell.length_b   1.000
_cell.length_c   1.000
_cell.angle_alpha   90.00
_cell.angle_beta   90.00
_cell.angle_gamma   90.00
#
_symmetry.space_group_name_H-M   'P 1'
#
loop_
_entity.id
_entity.type
_entity.pdbx_description
1 polymer ?
#
loop_
_entity_poly.entity_id
_entity_poly.type
_entity_poly.pdbx_seq_one_letter_code
_entity_poly.pdbx_strand_id
1 'polypeptide(L)'
;MKYFSIIIFIITFFSISCNKGSSNNNDNPDVPQSQNEQYVVILSLDGFRYDYSDKANTPNFDKIESMGVKSRIKSSFPTKTFPNHYTIA
;
A
#
# COMPACT_ATOMS: atom_id res chain seq x y z
N MET A 1 -2.25 39.31 -20.62
CA MET A 1 -0.99 38.55 -20.72
C MET A 1 0.08 38.93 -19.68
N LYS A 2 0.02 40.07 -18.98
CA LYS A 2 1.05 40.50 -18.01
C LYS A 2 1.11 39.69 -16.70
N TYR A 3 -0.01 39.09 -16.25
CA TYR A 3 -0.08 38.33 -15.00
C TYR A 3 0.31 36.84 -15.14
N PHE A 4 0.42 36.34 -16.38
CA PHE A 4 0.71 34.93 -16.63
C PHE A 4 2.15 34.55 -16.23
N SER A 5 3.12 35.43 -16.48
CA SER A 5 4.51 35.24 -16.00
C SER A 5 4.64 35.33 -14.48
N ILE A 6 3.82 36.13 -13.80
CA ILE A 6 3.85 36.29 -12.34
C ILE A 6 3.34 35.02 -11.65
N ILE A 7 2.28 34.40 -12.21
CA ILE A 7 1.71 33.15 -11.68
C ILE A 7 2.70 31.98 -11.80
N ILE A 8 3.44 31.88 -12.91
CA ILE A 8 4.47 30.86 -13.10
C ILE A 8 5.61 30.99 -12.08
N PHE A 9 6.01 32.22 -11.75
CA PHE A 9 7.11 32.48 -10.81
C PHE A 9 6.76 32.14 -9.35
N ILE A 10 5.48 32.23 -8.97
CA ILE A 10 5.00 31.88 -7.62
C ILE A 10 4.95 30.35 -7.45
N ILE A 11 4.58 29.60 -8.49
CA ILE A 11 4.48 28.14 -8.45
C ILE A 11 5.87 27.50 -8.32
N THR A 12 6.88 28.03 -9.01
CA THR A 12 8.25 27.51 -8.93
C THR A 12 8.94 27.82 -7.59
N PHE A 13 8.60 28.93 -6.95
CA PHE A 13 9.12 29.28 -5.62
C PHE A 13 8.56 28.37 -4.51
N PHE A 14 7.32 27.91 -4.65
CA PHE A 14 6.66 27.05 -3.66
C PHE A 14 7.25 25.63 -3.61
N SER A 15 7.89 25.16 -4.68
CA SER A 15 8.46 23.81 -4.76
C SER A 15 9.88 23.66 -4.22
N ILE A 16 10.58 24.73 -3.85
CA ILE A 16 11.99 24.67 -3.38
C ILE A 16 12.10 24.54 -1.85
N SER A 17 11.00 24.65 -1.09
CA SER A 17 11.06 24.53 0.37
C SER A 17 11.01 23.06 0.84
N CYS A 18 12.13 22.35 0.72
CA CYS A 18 12.37 21.12 1.48
C CYS A 18 13.37 21.42 2.61
N ASN A 19 12.87 21.46 3.85
CA ASN A 19 13.69 21.59 5.04
C ASN A 19 14.48 20.29 5.27
N LYS A 20 15.80 20.40 5.42
CA LYS A 20 16.65 19.30 5.91
C LYS A 20 16.14 18.88 7.29
N GLY A 21 15.60 17.67 7.39
CA GLY A 21 15.38 17.00 8.67
C GLY A 21 16.72 16.73 9.34
N SER A 22 16.95 17.35 10.50
CA SER A 22 18.10 17.16 11.37
C SER A 22 18.12 15.74 11.93
N SER A 23 19.06 14.89 11.49
CA SER A 23 19.36 13.61 12.16
C SER A 23 20.23 13.90 13.38
N ASN A 24 19.62 13.98 14.56
CA ASN A 24 20.33 13.92 15.84
C ASN A 24 20.65 12.45 16.13
N ASN A 25 21.91 12.05 15.94
CA ASN A 25 22.40 10.76 16.42
C ASN A 25 22.70 10.90 17.93
N ASN A 26 21.72 10.55 18.74
CA ASN A 26 21.94 10.22 20.15
C ASN A 26 21.82 8.70 20.29
N ASP A 27 22.89 7.99 19.93
CA ASP A 27 22.96 6.54 20.08
C ASP A 27 23.16 6.22 21.57
N ASN A 28 22.05 5.98 22.26
CA ASN A 28 22.02 5.39 23.58
C ASN A 28 22.08 3.85 23.41
N PRO A 29 23.14 3.16 23.88
CA PRO A 29 23.40 1.77 23.49
C PRO A 29 22.49 0.72 24.14
N ASP A 30 21.56 1.10 25.03
CA ASP A 30 20.76 0.17 25.84
C ASP A 30 19.29 0.01 25.40
N VAL A 31 18.93 0.45 24.18
CA VAL A 31 17.60 0.14 23.60
C VAL A 31 17.76 -1.05 22.67
N PRO A 32 17.06 -2.18 22.88
CA PRO A 32 16.99 -3.23 21.87
C PRO A 32 16.35 -2.61 20.63
N GLN A 33 17.17 -2.33 19.61
CA GLN A 33 16.71 -1.92 18.30
C GLN A 33 15.95 -3.11 17.74
N SER A 34 14.65 -3.18 17.99
CA SER A 34 13.75 -4.09 17.29
C SER A 34 13.87 -3.72 15.82
N GLN A 35 14.68 -4.45 15.08
CA GLN A 35 14.69 -4.35 13.63
C GLN A 35 13.23 -4.53 13.21
N ASN A 36 12.67 -3.51 12.58
CA ASN A 36 11.29 -3.50 12.13
C ASN A 36 11.22 -4.44 10.93
N GLU A 37 11.30 -5.74 11.20
CA GLU A 37 11.20 -6.80 10.20
C GLU A 37 9.78 -6.79 9.69
N GLN A 38 9.63 -6.37 8.44
CA GLN A 38 8.35 -6.38 7.77
C GLN A 38 8.01 -7.82 7.36
N TYR A 39 7.09 -8.44 8.08
CA TYR A 39 6.59 -9.77 7.76
C TYR A 39 5.52 -9.72 6.66
N VAL A 40 5.54 -10.73 5.78
CA VAL A 40 4.51 -10.92 4.74
C VAL A 40 3.58 -12.04 5.18
N VAL A 41 2.28 -11.74 5.27
CA VAL A 41 1.22 -12.72 5.54
C VAL A 41 0.37 -12.89 4.30
N ILE A 42 0.27 -14.12 3.80
CA ILE A 42 -0.61 -14.48 2.67
C ILE A 42 -1.84 -15.19 3.24
N LEU A 43 -3.01 -14.60 3.04
CA LEU A 43 -4.31 -15.19 3.39
C LEU A 43 -5.03 -15.63 2.10
N SER A 44 -5.16 -16.94 1.88
CA SER A 44 -5.95 -17.49 0.78
C SER A 44 -7.34 -17.90 1.26
N LEU A 45 -8.38 -17.45 0.56
CA LEU A 45 -9.76 -17.84 0.81
C LEU A 45 -10.25 -18.67 -0.38
N ASP A 46 -10.34 -20.00 -0.23
CA ASP A 46 -10.69 -20.87 -1.34
C ASP A 46 -12.12 -20.60 -1.84
N GLY A 47 -12.27 -20.50 -3.16
CA GLY A 47 -13.55 -20.17 -3.80
C GLY A 47 -14.09 -18.75 -3.53
N PHE A 48 -13.29 -17.84 -2.96
CA PHE A 48 -13.72 -16.45 -2.74
C PHE A 48 -13.76 -15.68 -4.06
N ARG A 49 -14.95 -15.56 -4.65
CA ARG A 49 -15.14 -14.88 -5.93
C ARG A 49 -14.95 -13.38 -5.77
N TYR A 50 -14.48 -12.73 -6.83
CA TYR A 50 -14.09 -11.32 -6.84
C TYR A 50 -15.17 -10.31 -6.38
N ASP A 51 -16.46 -10.68 -6.41
CA ASP A 51 -17.60 -9.82 -6.06
C ASP A 51 -18.25 -10.23 -4.73
N TYR A 52 -17.66 -11.16 -3.97
CA TYR A 52 -18.24 -11.61 -2.70
C TYR A 52 -18.17 -10.55 -1.60
N SER A 53 -17.11 -9.73 -1.56
CA SER A 53 -17.04 -8.57 -0.66
C SER A 53 -18.18 -7.58 -0.86
N ASP A 54 -18.66 -7.46 -2.10
CA ASP A 54 -19.70 -6.48 -2.44
C ASP A 54 -21.12 -7.06 -2.22
N LYS A 55 -21.23 -8.37 -1.98
CA LYS A 55 -22.48 -9.11 -1.83
C LYS A 55 -22.76 -9.56 -0.39
N ALA A 56 -21.76 -9.54 0.47
CA ALA A 56 -21.86 -9.95 1.86
C ALA A 56 -21.34 -8.84 2.78
N ASN A 57 -21.79 -8.83 4.03
CA ASN A 57 -21.28 -7.89 5.03
C ASN A 57 -19.89 -8.34 5.50
N THR A 58 -18.83 -7.69 5.01
CA THR A 58 -17.43 -8.04 5.32
C THR A 58 -16.64 -6.89 5.94
N PRO A 59 -17.01 -6.42 7.15
CA PRO A 59 -16.47 -5.18 7.72
C PRO A 59 -14.94 -5.16 7.87
N ASN A 60 -14.31 -6.33 8.07
CA ASN A 60 -12.86 -6.45 8.14
C ASN A 60 -12.18 -6.28 6.77
N PHE A 61 -12.77 -6.85 5.71
CA PHE A 61 -12.26 -6.66 4.34
C PHE A 61 -12.51 -5.25 3.86
N ASP A 62 -13.65 -4.63 4.22
CA ASP A 62 -13.95 -3.24 3.89
C ASP A 62 -12.91 -2.29 4.50
N LYS A 63 -12.49 -2.56 5.75
CA LYS A 63 -11.42 -1.82 6.40
C LYS A 63 -10.07 -2.00 5.68
N ILE A 64 -9.72 -3.23 5.29
CA ILE A 64 -8.49 -3.52 4.54
C ILE A 64 -8.50 -2.82 3.18
N GLU A 65 -9.63 -2.82 2.46
CA GLU A 65 -9.82 -2.12 1.20
C GLU A 65 -9.62 -0.60 1.37
N SER A 66 -10.20 -0.01 2.43
CA SER A 66 -10.10 1.44 2.68
C SER A 66 -8.68 1.93 3.00
N MET A 67 -7.84 1.07 3.56
CA MET A 67 -6.46 1.39 3.95
C MET A 67 -5.42 0.83 2.98
N GLY A 68 -5.85 0.07 1.96
CA GLY A 68 -5.00 -0.75 1.11
C GLY A 68 -5.38 -0.68 -0.37
N VAL A 69 -5.18 -1.79 -1.08
CA VAL A 69 -5.44 -1.90 -2.53
C VAL A 69 -6.33 -3.10 -2.81
N LYS A 70 -7.37 -2.90 -3.63
CA LYS A 70 -8.26 -3.96 -4.13
C LYS A 70 -8.11 -4.11 -5.63
N SER A 71 -8.08 -5.36 -6.11
CA SER A 71 -8.01 -5.69 -7.52
C SER A 71 -8.69 -7.03 -7.80
N ARG A 72 -9.02 -7.28 -9.07
CA ARG A 72 -9.53 -8.56 -9.55
C ARG A 72 -8.39 -9.43 -10.06
N ILE A 73 -8.33 -10.67 -9.63
CA ILE A 73 -7.35 -11.66 -10.08
C ILE A 73 -8.03 -12.66 -11.03
N LYS A 74 -7.36 -13.00 -12.13
CA LYS A 74 -7.82 -14.05 -13.05
C LYS A 74 -7.15 -15.37 -12.70
N SER A 75 -7.94 -16.39 -12.40
CA SER A 75 -7.45 -17.74 -12.11
C SER A 75 -6.81 -18.40 -13.34
N SER A 76 -5.80 -19.22 -13.10
CA SER A 76 -5.21 -20.12 -14.09
C SER A 76 -6.18 -21.25 -14.44
N PHE A 77 -6.12 -21.74 -15.68
CA PHE A 77 -6.87 -22.93 -16.11
C PHE A 77 -6.07 -24.20 -15.79
N PRO A 78 -6.70 -25.26 -15.26
CA PRO A 78 -8.09 -25.32 -14.80
C PRO A 78 -8.29 -24.55 -13.50
N THR A 79 -9.48 -23.98 -13.30
CA THR A 79 -9.85 -23.21 -12.09
C THR A 79 -10.11 -24.12 -10.91
N LYS A 80 -9.06 -24.79 -10.44
CA LYS A 80 -9.04 -25.74 -9.32
C LYS A 80 -8.12 -25.22 -8.22
N THR A 81 -8.42 -25.63 -6.98
CA THR A 81 -7.70 -25.23 -5.76
C THR A 81 -6.20 -25.46 -5.90
N PHE A 82 -5.77 -26.70 -6.10
CA PHE A 82 -4.34 -27.05 -6.09
C PHE A 82 -3.52 -26.33 -7.18
N PRO A 83 -3.89 -26.35 -8.49
CA PRO A 83 -3.14 -25.62 -9.50
C PRO A 83 -3.07 -24.11 -9.28
N ASN A 84 -4.13 -23.47 -8.76
CA ASN A 84 -4.14 -22.03 -8.53
C ASN A 84 -3.31 -21.63 -7.31
N HIS A 85 -3.43 -22.36 -6.20
CA HIS A 85 -2.62 -22.09 -5.00
C HIS A 85 -1.14 -22.29 -5.29
N TYR A 86 -0.78 -23.33 -6.04
CA TYR A 86 0.61 -23.58 -6.44
C TYR A 86 1.17 -22.53 -7.42
N THR A 87 0.32 -21.86 -8.21
CA THR A 87 0.77 -20.75 -9.09
C THR A 87 1.09 -19.47 -8.30
N ILE A 88 0.55 -19.31 -7.08
CA ILE A 88 0.72 -18.12 -6.22
C ILE A 88 1.94 -18.27 -5.28
N ALA A 89 2.26 -19.50 -4.88
CA ALA A 89 3.38 -19.84 -4.01
C ALA A 89 4.74 -19.68 -4.71
#